data_AF-A0A671RBU7-F1
#
_entry.id   AF-A0A671RBU7-F1
#
_cell.length_a   1.000
_cell.length_b   1.000
_cell.length_c   1.000
_cell.angle_alpha   90.00
_cell.angle_beta   90.00
_cell.angle_gamma   90.00
#
_symmetry.space_group_name_H-M   'P 1'
#
loop_
_entity.id
_entity.type
_entity.pdbx_description
1 polymer ?
#
loop_
_entity_poly.entity_id
_entity_poly.type
_entity_poly.pdbx_seq_one_letter_code
_entity_poly.pdbx_strand_id
1 'polypeptide(L)'
;IGPLGFLLKLMQGRFYEGNAIKTNKHRLWFFIPMIKDGWEDFRRYQTDQQLNNTPCFIFSSKQMCFVERRWKDVRLGDFVRVLSNQIMHTSDPNGVCHIETANLDGETNLKQRKVVPGFSGELFQPQTFDSTVVCENPNNNLNLFKGYVERPDKRRTGFGIDSLLLRGCTVRNTDDAAGIVVYAGHETKSMLNNSGKMNMDVLFCVILLFFMCLIGVLGHAIWLETFTSMSSYIVPDSNGNYIPSVLAGFYMFFTMIILLQVHNLSLARLMLSRFKVNK
;
A
#
# COMPACT_ATOMS: atom_id res chain seq x y z
N ILE A 1 8.45 -33.85 34.68
CA ILE A 1 8.71 -32.72 33.74
C ILE A 1 7.66 -32.80 32.65
N GLY A 2 6.67 -31.90 32.66
CA GLY A 2 5.62 -31.89 31.64
C GLY A 2 6.18 -31.57 30.24
N PRO A 3 5.39 -31.78 29.18
CA PRO A 3 5.82 -31.58 27.79
C PRO A 3 6.38 -30.17 27.52
N LEU A 4 5.87 -29.14 28.23
CA LEU A 4 6.37 -27.77 28.16
C LEU A 4 7.77 -27.61 28.77
N GLY A 5 8.06 -28.31 29.88
CA GLY A 5 9.36 -28.30 30.54
C GLY A 5 10.42 -29.06 29.74
N PHE A 6 10.02 -30.10 28.99
CA PHE A 6 10.92 -30.80 28.07
C PHE A 6 11.24 -29.94 26.84
N LEU A 7 10.26 -29.17 26.34
CA LEU A 7 10.46 -28.22 25.25
C LEU A 7 11.42 -27.08 25.63
N LEU A 8 11.26 -26.52 26.84
CA LEU A 8 12.16 -25.50 27.39
C LEU A 8 13.59 -26.03 27.56
N LYS A 9 13.74 -27.27 28.02
CA LYS A 9 15.06 -27.93 28.20
C LYS A 9 15.73 -28.25 26.86
N LEU A 10 14.96 -28.64 25.84
CA LEU A 10 15.44 -28.80 24.46
C LEU A 10 15.81 -27.48 23.79
N MET A 11 15.18 -26.37 24.19
CA MET A 11 15.45 -25.03 23.68
C MET A 11 16.66 -24.39 24.37
N GLN A 12 16.77 -24.50 25.69
CA GLN A 12 17.95 -24.05 26.46
C GLN A 12 19.18 -24.93 26.16
N GLY A 13 19.04 -26.26 26.16
CA GLY A 13 20.15 -27.19 25.86
C GLY A 13 20.69 -27.07 24.44
N ARG A 14 19.86 -26.70 23.45
CA ARG A 14 20.32 -26.45 22.07
C ARG A 14 20.86 -25.03 21.82
N PHE A 15 20.73 -24.12 22.79
CA PHE A 15 21.30 -22.77 22.72
C PHE A 15 22.69 -22.69 23.36
N TYR A 16 23.00 -23.56 24.34
CA TYR A 16 24.27 -23.53 25.08
C TYR A 16 25.36 -24.47 24.53
N GLU A 17 25.03 -25.51 23.75
CA GLU A 17 26.03 -26.28 23.00
C GLU A 17 26.04 -25.88 21.51
N GLY A 18 27.08 -25.13 21.12
CA GLY A 18 27.39 -24.79 19.74
C GLY A 18 27.55 -23.29 19.48
N ASN A 19 28.59 -22.69 20.08
CA ASN A 19 28.99 -21.31 19.86
C ASN A 19 29.21 -20.98 18.36
N ALA A 20 28.80 -19.75 18.00
CA ALA A 20 28.98 -19.05 16.72
C ALA A 20 28.20 -19.51 15.47
N ILE A 21 28.04 -20.80 15.18
CA ILE A 21 27.53 -21.24 13.84
C ILE A 21 25.98 -21.24 13.77
N LYS A 22 25.28 -21.47 14.89
CA LYS A 22 23.80 -21.48 14.94
C LYS A 22 23.18 -20.09 15.10
N THR A 23 23.80 -19.20 15.88
CA THR A 23 23.36 -17.81 16.06
C THR A 23 23.41 -17.00 14.76
N ASN A 24 24.34 -17.32 13.86
CA ASN A 24 24.40 -16.73 12.52
C ASN A 24 23.23 -17.16 11.61
N LYS A 25 22.74 -18.40 11.71
CA LYS A 25 21.58 -18.87 10.91
C LYS A 25 20.28 -18.14 11.27
N HIS A 26 20.02 -17.92 12.57
CA HIS A 26 18.82 -17.21 13.02
C HIS A 26 18.89 -15.70 12.70
N ARG A 27 20.08 -15.10 12.77
CA ARG A 27 20.30 -13.71 12.33
C ARG A 27 20.03 -13.52 10.84
N LEU A 28 20.55 -14.41 9.99
CA LEU A 28 20.37 -14.35 8.53
C LEU A 28 18.89 -14.41 8.13
N TRP A 29 18.07 -15.16 8.87
CA TRP A 29 16.64 -15.30 8.61
C TRP A 29 15.83 -14.00 8.80
N PHE A 30 16.31 -13.06 9.62
CA PHE A 30 15.70 -11.72 9.75
C PHE A 30 16.21 -10.74 8.70
N PHE A 31 17.49 -10.85 8.32
CA PHE A 31 18.07 -9.99 7.29
C PHE A 31 17.50 -10.27 5.90
N ILE A 32 17.17 -11.52 5.56
CA ILE A 32 16.64 -11.86 4.23
C ILE A 32 15.31 -11.14 3.92
N PRO A 33 14.26 -11.21 4.77
CA PRO A 33 13.03 -10.43 4.57
C PRO A 33 13.28 -8.94 4.59
N MET A 34 14.10 -8.44 5.53
CA MET A 34 14.36 -7.00 5.65
C MET A 34 15.06 -6.43 4.40
N ILE A 35 16.02 -7.17 3.83
CA ILE A 35 16.69 -6.80 2.58
C ILE A 35 15.72 -6.90 1.41
N LYS A 36 14.89 -7.97 1.36
CA LYS A 36 13.89 -8.15 0.30
C LYS A 36 12.87 -7.02 0.31
N ASP A 37 12.27 -6.74 1.46
CA ASP A 37 11.26 -5.70 1.64
C ASP A 37 11.85 -4.32 1.35
N GLY A 38 13.06 -4.05 1.85
CA GLY A 38 13.80 -2.82 1.51
C GLY A 38 14.10 -2.69 0.01
N TRP A 39 14.42 -3.79 -0.67
CA TRP A 39 14.63 -3.79 -2.13
C TRP A 39 13.33 -3.63 -2.92
N GLU A 40 12.24 -4.25 -2.47
CA GLU A 40 10.91 -4.07 -3.06
C GLU A 40 10.43 -2.61 -2.92
N ASP A 41 10.62 -2.00 -1.75
CA ASP A 41 10.27 -0.59 -1.51
C ASP A 41 11.16 0.37 -2.31
N PHE A 42 12.47 0.08 -2.42
CA PHE A 42 13.35 0.86 -3.29
C PHE A 42 12.95 0.77 -4.76
N ARG A 43 12.56 -0.42 -5.23
CA ARG A 43 12.05 -0.60 -6.59
C ARG A 43 10.75 0.17 -6.80
N ARG A 44 9.83 0.17 -5.84
CA ARG A 44 8.59 0.96 -5.91
C ARG A 44 8.90 2.46 -6.01
N TYR A 45 9.81 2.94 -5.17
CA TYR A 45 10.28 4.33 -5.23
C TYR A 45 10.85 4.69 -6.62
N GLN A 46 11.66 3.80 -7.21
CA GLN A 46 12.17 4.02 -8.56
C GLN A 46 11.06 4.06 -9.61
N THR A 47 10.09 3.15 -9.56
CA THR A 47 8.94 3.13 -10.47
C THR A 47 8.10 4.41 -10.34
N ASP A 48 7.85 4.86 -9.11
CA ASP A 48 7.12 6.11 -8.87
C ASP A 48 7.89 7.32 -9.42
N GLN A 49 9.21 7.36 -9.26
CA GLN A 49 10.05 8.42 -9.80
C GLN A 49 10.04 8.43 -11.33
N GLN A 50 10.04 7.26 -11.98
CA GLN A 50 9.92 7.15 -13.43
C GLN A 50 8.58 7.68 -13.91
N LEU A 51 7.46 7.23 -13.30
CA LEU A 51 6.10 7.68 -13.63
C LEU A 51 5.91 9.18 -13.41
N ASN A 52 6.54 9.75 -12.37
CA ASN A 52 6.45 11.20 -12.11
C ASN A 52 7.25 12.03 -13.13
N ASN A 53 8.22 11.42 -13.82
CA ASN A 53 9.04 12.08 -14.84
C ASN A 53 8.59 11.76 -16.27
N THR A 54 7.56 10.94 -16.48
CA THR A 54 7.02 10.74 -17.83
C THR A 54 6.44 12.06 -18.37
N PRO A 55 6.51 12.27 -19.70
CA PRO A 55 5.97 13.46 -20.32
C PRO A 55 4.43 13.42 -20.37
N CYS A 56 3.83 14.60 -20.33
CA CYS A 56 2.40 14.86 -20.48
C CYS A 56 2.21 16.22 -21.15
N PHE A 57 1.08 16.40 -21.85
CA PHE A 57 0.79 17.67 -22.51
C PHE A 57 -0.16 18.49 -21.65
N ILE A 58 0.30 19.65 -21.17
CA ILE A 58 -0.50 20.59 -20.38
C ILE A 58 -0.79 21.83 -21.21
N PHE A 59 -2.02 22.34 -21.20
CA PHE A 59 -2.35 23.59 -21.87
C PHE A 59 -1.71 24.78 -21.17
N SER A 60 -0.96 25.60 -21.89
CA SER A 60 -0.39 26.84 -21.36
C SER A 60 -1.15 28.05 -21.87
N SER A 61 -1.82 28.79 -20.98
CA SER A 61 -2.50 30.05 -21.34
C SER A 61 -1.56 31.12 -21.88
N LYS A 62 -0.25 31.05 -21.57
CA LYS A 62 0.75 32.00 -22.09
C LYS A 62 1.11 31.75 -23.55
N GLN A 63 1.22 30.48 -23.94
CA GLN A 63 1.62 30.07 -25.29
C GLN A 63 0.41 29.68 -26.17
N MET A 64 -0.78 29.62 -25.57
CA MET A 64 -2.04 29.27 -26.23
C MET A 64 -2.01 27.89 -26.91
N CYS A 65 -1.14 27.00 -26.45
CA CYS A 65 -0.93 25.66 -26.98
C CYS A 65 -0.65 24.65 -25.87
N PHE A 66 -0.76 23.36 -26.22
CA PHE A 66 -0.34 22.27 -25.34
C PHE A 66 1.19 22.16 -25.34
N VAL A 67 1.77 22.25 -24.16
CA VAL A 67 3.22 22.15 -23.95
C VAL A 67 3.57 20.87 -23.22
N GLU A 68 4.68 20.25 -23.61
CA GLU A 68 5.18 19.08 -22.92
C GLU A 68 5.72 19.46 -21.53
N ARG A 69 5.20 18.80 -20.50
CA ARG A 69 5.55 18.92 -19.09
C ARG A 69 5.63 17.54 -18.45
N ARG A 70 6.07 17.46 -17.21
CA ARG A 70 6.13 16.17 -16.49
C ARG A 70 4.90 15.98 -15.63
N TRP A 71 4.51 14.73 -15.40
CA TRP A 71 3.35 14.41 -14.54
C TRP A 71 3.45 14.99 -13.12
N LYS A 72 4.67 15.13 -12.58
CA LYS A 72 4.89 15.79 -11.28
C LYS A 72 4.52 17.28 -11.23
N ASP A 73 4.44 17.95 -12.38
CA ASP A 73 4.19 19.39 -12.47
C ASP A 73 2.70 19.70 -12.65
N VAL A 74 1.85 18.68 -12.84
CA VAL A 74 0.41 18.79 -13.06
C VAL A 74 -0.30 19.28 -11.80
N ARG A 75 -1.18 20.28 -11.94
CA ARG A 75 -1.98 20.85 -10.85
C ARG A 75 -3.47 20.71 -11.11
N LEU A 76 -4.26 20.91 -10.06
CA LEU A 76 -5.72 20.97 -10.14
C LEU A 76 -6.15 22.10 -11.08
N GLY A 77 -7.12 21.82 -11.96
CA GLY A 77 -7.64 22.76 -12.94
C GLY A 77 -6.84 22.85 -14.24
N ASP A 78 -5.66 22.22 -14.32
CA ASP A 78 -4.90 22.17 -15.58
C ASP A 78 -5.65 21.35 -16.63
N PHE A 79 -5.61 21.82 -17.89
CA PHE A 79 -6.05 21.02 -19.02
C PHE A 79 -4.90 20.12 -19.49
N VAL A 80 -5.16 18.82 -19.50
CA VAL A 80 -4.18 17.82 -19.90
C VAL A 80 -4.68 17.08 -21.12
N ARG A 81 -3.78 16.82 -22.06
CA ARG A 81 -4.01 15.96 -23.23
C ARG A 81 -3.20 14.69 -23.06
N VAL A 82 -3.90 13.56 -23.04
CA VAL A 82 -3.31 12.22 -22.94
C VAL A 82 -3.35 11.58 -24.32
N LEU A 83 -2.20 11.18 -24.83
CA LEU A 83 -2.08 10.46 -26.09
C LEU A 83 -2.25 8.96 -25.84
N SER A 84 -2.82 8.24 -26.80
CA SER A 84 -2.81 6.78 -26.78
C SER A 84 -1.40 6.23 -27.00
N ASN A 85 -1.09 5.12 -26.33
CA ASN A 85 0.17 4.40 -26.47
C ASN A 85 0.26 3.59 -27.78
N GLN A 86 -0.79 3.55 -28.59
CA GLN A 86 -0.80 2.85 -29.88
C GLN A 86 -0.89 3.85 -31.04
N ILE A 87 0.14 3.85 -31.88
CA ILE A 87 0.21 4.62 -33.13
C ILE A 87 -0.67 3.91 -34.17
N MET A 88 -2.00 4.05 -34.07
CA MET A 88 -2.92 3.71 -35.16
C MET A 88 -4.14 4.63 -35.10
N HIS A 89 -4.28 5.43 -36.16
CA HIS A 89 -5.32 6.40 -36.45
C HIS A 89 -6.74 5.91 -36.09
N THR A 90 -7.43 6.58 -35.16
CA THR A 90 -8.82 7.06 -35.33
C THR A 90 -9.25 7.99 -34.19
N SER A 91 -9.69 9.19 -34.57
CA SER A 91 -10.36 10.18 -33.72
C SER A 91 -11.86 9.88 -33.77
N ASP A 92 -12.39 9.08 -32.83
CA ASP A 92 -13.78 8.65 -32.82
C ASP A 92 -14.74 9.86 -32.80
N PRO A 93 -15.58 10.07 -33.85
CA PRO A 93 -16.51 11.20 -33.92
C PRO A 93 -17.61 11.17 -32.87
N ASN A 94 -17.79 10.05 -32.15
CA ASN A 94 -18.83 9.91 -31.12
C ASN A 94 -18.42 10.44 -29.73
N GLY A 95 -17.19 10.93 -29.56
CA GLY A 95 -16.72 11.43 -28.26
C GLY A 95 -16.65 10.33 -27.18
N VAL A 96 -16.38 9.10 -27.61
CA VAL A 96 -16.15 7.95 -26.73
C VAL A 96 -14.66 7.63 -26.74
N CYS A 97 -14.10 7.36 -25.57
CA CYS A 97 -12.75 6.83 -25.43
C CYS A 97 -12.75 5.51 -24.68
N HIS A 98 -11.85 4.60 -25.05
CA HIS A 98 -11.70 3.33 -24.36
C HIS A 98 -10.52 3.39 -23.42
N ILE A 99 -10.72 2.93 -22.19
CA ILE A 99 -9.65 2.83 -21.20
C ILE A 99 -9.47 1.40 -20.77
N GLU A 100 -8.22 1.03 -20.56
CA GLU A 100 -7.85 -0.20 -19.88
C GLU A 100 -7.54 0.11 -18.42
N THR A 101 -8.18 -0.62 -17.51
CA THR A 101 -8.02 -0.46 -16.05
C THR A 101 -7.22 -1.59 -15.41
N ALA A 102 -6.53 -2.43 -16.20
CA ALA A 102 -5.78 -3.59 -15.70
C ALA A 102 -4.81 -3.27 -14.55
N ASN A 103 -4.26 -2.05 -14.51
CA ASN A 103 -3.36 -1.58 -13.45
C ASN A 103 -4.07 -1.21 -12.13
N LEU A 104 -5.39 -1.05 -12.13
CA LEU A 104 -6.19 -0.57 -11.00
C LEU A 104 -7.08 -1.64 -10.38
N ASP A 105 -7.79 -2.40 -11.20
CA ASP A 105 -8.76 -3.43 -10.76
C ASP A 105 -8.39 -4.84 -11.24
N GLY A 106 -7.35 -4.99 -12.06
CA GLY A 106 -6.95 -6.27 -12.65
C GLY A 106 -7.90 -6.74 -13.76
N GLU A 107 -8.88 -5.93 -14.17
CA GLU A 107 -9.75 -6.25 -15.28
C GLU A 107 -9.06 -5.89 -16.60
N THR A 108 -8.95 -6.86 -17.52
CA THR A 108 -8.36 -6.66 -18.85
C THR A 108 -9.36 -6.10 -19.87
N ASN A 109 -10.62 -5.92 -19.48
CA ASN A 109 -11.67 -5.43 -20.35
C ASN A 109 -11.54 -3.92 -20.56
N LEU A 110 -11.78 -3.49 -21.80
CA LEU A 110 -11.86 -2.07 -22.13
C LEU A 110 -13.16 -1.48 -21.55
N LYS A 111 -13.03 -0.42 -20.76
CA LYS A 111 -14.16 0.37 -20.26
C LYS A 111 -14.36 1.56 -21.17
N GLN A 112 -15.61 1.81 -21.55
CA GLN A 112 -15.96 2.99 -22.34
C GLN A 112 -16.12 4.20 -21.41
N ARG A 113 -15.55 5.33 -21.83
CA ARG A 113 -15.69 6.63 -21.19
C ARG A 113 -16.23 7.62 -22.19
N LYS A 114 -17.14 8.49 -21.74
CA LYS A 114 -17.85 9.46 -22.57
C LYS A 114 -17.51 10.87 -22.14
N VAL A 115 -17.36 11.76 -23.12
CA VAL A 115 -17.25 13.20 -22.88
C VAL A 115 -18.49 13.71 -22.15
N VAL A 116 -18.29 14.71 -21.27
CA VAL A 116 -19.40 15.34 -20.54
C VAL A 116 -20.45 15.86 -21.54
N PRO A 117 -21.75 15.60 -21.30
CA PRO A 117 -22.81 16.03 -22.22
C PRO A 117 -22.74 17.54 -22.52
N GLY A 118 -22.90 17.91 -23.80
CA GLY A 118 -22.83 19.31 -24.23
C GLY A 118 -21.42 19.86 -24.48
N PHE A 119 -20.39 19.00 -24.43
CA PHE A 119 -19.03 19.26 -24.92
C PHE A 119 -18.62 18.28 -26.05
N SER A 120 -19.55 17.45 -26.56
CA SER A 120 -19.31 16.49 -27.64
C SER A 120 -19.43 17.15 -29.02
N GLY A 121 -18.42 16.99 -29.87
CA GLY A 121 -18.52 17.30 -31.32
C GLY A 121 -17.88 18.60 -31.80
N GLU A 122 -17.52 19.53 -30.89
CA GLU A 122 -16.67 20.68 -31.22
C GLU A 122 -15.24 20.42 -30.78
N LEU A 123 -14.26 20.89 -31.57
CA LEU A 123 -12.85 20.82 -31.19
C LEU A 123 -12.68 21.59 -29.88
N PHE A 124 -12.56 20.89 -28.76
CA PHE A 124 -12.52 21.50 -27.44
C PHE A 124 -11.34 22.48 -27.38
N GLN A 125 -11.64 23.78 -27.27
CA GLN A 125 -10.65 24.83 -27.11
C GLN A 125 -10.61 25.22 -25.63
N PRO A 126 -9.52 24.92 -24.90
CA PRO A 126 -9.39 25.30 -23.49
C PRO A 126 -9.54 26.81 -23.26
N GLN A 127 -9.31 27.63 -24.29
CA GLN A 127 -9.40 29.09 -24.24
C GLN A 127 -10.82 29.62 -24.05
N THR A 128 -11.82 28.92 -24.60
CA THR A 128 -13.23 29.33 -24.54
C THR A 128 -13.97 28.70 -23.36
N PHE A 129 -13.27 27.87 -22.58
CA PHE A 129 -13.85 27.20 -21.43
C PHE A 129 -13.92 28.15 -20.23
N ASP A 130 -15.10 28.75 -20.05
CA ASP A 130 -15.43 29.58 -18.89
C ASP A 130 -16.47 28.87 -18.01
N SER A 131 -16.17 27.67 -17.53
CA SER A 131 -17.12 26.90 -16.70
C SER A 131 -16.48 26.40 -15.42
N THR A 132 -17.26 26.36 -14.34
CA THR A 132 -16.80 25.86 -13.04
C THR A 132 -17.10 24.37 -12.93
N VAL A 133 -16.08 23.57 -12.62
CA VAL A 133 -16.25 22.12 -12.41
C VAL A 133 -16.33 21.86 -10.92
N VAL A 134 -17.45 21.29 -10.46
CA VAL A 134 -17.67 20.93 -9.06
C VAL A 134 -17.82 19.42 -8.96
N CYS A 135 -17.06 18.79 -8.07
CA CYS A 135 -17.11 17.35 -7.84
C CYS A 135 -17.26 17.04 -6.35
N GLU A 136 -17.61 15.78 -6.05
CA GLU A 136 -17.55 15.26 -4.69
C GLU A 136 -16.13 15.36 -4.08
N ASN A 137 -16.02 15.18 -2.76
CA ASN A 137 -14.71 15.10 -2.10
C ASN A 137 -13.97 13.81 -2.50
N PRO A 138 -12.62 13.81 -2.50
CA PRO A 138 -11.82 12.62 -2.75
C PRO A 138 -12.26 11.44 -1.86
N ASN A 139 -12.54 10.29 -2.47
CA ASN A 139 -12.92 9.07 -1.77
C ASN A 139 -12.23 7.84 -2.40
N ASN A 140 -12.19 6.73 -1.67
CA ASN A 140 -11.54 5.50 -2.10
C ASN A 140 -12.41 4.61 -3.00
N ASN A 141 -13.63 5.02 -3.34
CA ASN A 141 -14.53 4.22 -4.15
C ASN A 141 -14.24 4.46 -5.65
N LEU A 142 -13.56 3.51 -6.28
CA LEU A 142 -13.14 3.60 -7.69
C LEU A 142 -14.31 3.61 -8.69
N ASN A 143 -15.46 3.05 -8.29
CA ASN A 143 -16.61 2.85 -9.18
C ASN A 143 -17.67 3.96 -9.07
N LEU A 144 -17.56 4.82 -8.05
CA LEU A 144 -18.50 5.89 -7.81
C LEU A 144 -17.81 7.22 -8.03
N PHE A 145 -18.40 8.08 -8.86
CA PHE A 145 -18.00 9.47 -8.98
C PHE A 145 -19.19 10.32 -9.39
N LYS A 146 -19.32 11.49 -8.78
CA LYS A 146 -20.38 12.46 -9.06
C LYS A 146 -19.81 13.87 -9.11
N GLY A 147 -20.18 14.60 -10.14
CA GLY A 147 -19.87 16.02 -10.29
C GLY A 147 -20.83 16.70 -11.26
N TYR A 148 -20.71 18.01 -11.37
CA TYR A 148 -21.41 18.81 -12.35
C TYR A 148 -20.53 19.95 -12.85
N VAL A 149 -20.70 20.30 -14.12
CA VAL A 149 -20.13 21.50 -14.72
C VAL A 149 -21.19 22.60 -14.64
N GLU A 150 -20.85 23.73 -14.04
CA GLU A 150 -21.67 24.93 -13.99
C GLU A 150 -21.15 25.95 -14.99
N ARG A 151 -21.95 26.24 -16.00
CA ARG A 151 -21.67 27.26 -17.02
C ARG A 151 -21.98 28.67 -16.50
N PRO A 152 -21.51 29.76 -17.15
CA PRO A 152 -21.80 31.13 -16.72
C PRO A 152 -23.29 31.47 -16.73
N ASP A 153 -24.06 30.79 -17.57
CA ASP A 153 -25.51 30.88 -17.66
C ASP A 153 -26.26 30.14 -16.52
N LYS A 154 -25.53 29.69 -15.48
CA LYS A 154 -26.01 28.89 -14.34
C LYS A 154 -26.62 27.55 -14.74
N ARG A 155 -26.44 27.08 -15.99
CA ARG A 155 -26.84 25.73 -16.37
C ARG A 155 -25.85 24.73 -15.81
N ARG A 156 -26.38 23.69 -15.19
CA ARG A 156 -25.60 22.60 -14.58
C ARG A 156 -25.74 21.34 -15.41
N THR A 157 -24.61 20.80 -15.83
CA THR A 157 -24.54 19.50 -16.51
C THR A 157 -23.88 18.50 -15.58
N GLY A 158 -24.63 17.50 -15.12
CA GLY A 158 -24.10 16.42 -14.29
C GLY A 158 -23.22 15.47 -15.10
N PHE A 159 -22.15 15.00 -14.48
CA PHE A 159 -21.29 13.93 -14.99
C PHE A 159 -20.98 12.91 -13.89
N GLY A 160 -20.69 11.69 -14.31
CA GLY A 160 -20.43 10.55 -13.43
C GLY A 160 -19.08 9.89 -13.69
N ILE A 161 -18.92 8.67 -13.18
CA ILE A 161 -17.72 7.84 -13.38
C ILE A 161 -17.40 7.60 -14.86
N ASP A 162 -18.42 7.58 -15.71
CA ASP A 162 -18.29 7.39 -17.16
C ASP A 162 -17.53 8.53 -17.86
N SER A 163 -17.38 9.68 -17.22
CA SER A 163 -16.60 10.81 -17.74
C SER A 163 -15.27 11.02 -16.99
N LEU A 164 -14.90 10.10 -16.09
CA LEU A 164 -13.67 10.19 -15.30
C LEU A 164 -12.58 9.24 -15.81
N LEU A 165 -11.41 9.81 -16.11
CA LEU A 165 -10.18 9.07 -16.34
C LEU A 165 -9.42 8.97 -15.02
N LEU A 166 -9.14 7.75 -14.57
CA LEU A 166 -8.38 7.51 -13.34
C LEU A 166 -6.88 7.49 -13.64
N ARG A 167 -6.07 7.94 -12.68
CA ARG A 167 -4.63 7.75 -12.70
C ARG A 167 -4.32 6.25 -12.79
N GLY A 168 -3.48 5.85 -13.74
CA GLY A 168 -3.09 4.45 -13.97
C GLY A 168 -3.87 3.74 -15.07
N CYS A 169 -4.93 4.35 -15.59
CA CYS A 169 -5.58 3.88 -16.81
C CYS A 169 -4.73 4.16 -18.04
N THR A 170 -4.79 3.25 -19.02
CA THR A 170 -4.20 3.47 -20.33
C THR A 170 -5.31 3.73 -21.34
N VAL A 171 -5.24 4.85 -22.06
CA VAL A 171 -6.15 5.15 -23.17
C VAL A 171 -5.80 4.23 -24.34
N ARG A 172 -6.81 3.56 -24.91
CA ARG A 172 -6.70 2.66 -26.06
C ARG A 172 -7.79 3.00 -27.08
N ASN A 173 -7.58 2.65 -28.35
CA ASN A 173 -8.55 2.85 -29.43
C ASN A 173 -9.07 4.30 -29.58
N THR A 174 -8.26 5.29 -29.22
CA THR A 174 -8.57 6.73 -29.36
C THR A 174 -7.25 7.46 -29.56
N ASP A 175 -7.15 8.37 -30.53
CA ASP A 175 -5.90 9.10 -30.81
C ASP A 175 -5.42 9.89 -29.58
N ASP A 176 -6.31 10.73 -29.05
CA ASP A 176 -6.05 11.53 -27.87
C ASP A 176 -7.31 11.79 -27.05
N ALA A 177 -7.13 12.01 -25.76
CA ALA A 177 -8.16 12.44 -24.84
C ALA A 177 -7.72 13.72 -24.13
N ALA A 178 -8.51 14.78 -24.26
CA ALA A 178 -8.32 16.02 -23.51
C ALA A 178 -9.29 16.09 -22.32
N GLY A 179 -8.81 16.60 -21.19
CA GLY A 179 -9.63 16.76 -20.00
C GLY A 179 -9.04 17.75 -18.99
N ILE A 180 -9.84 18.08 -17.99
CA ILE A 180 -9.44 18.93 -16.86
C ILE A 180 -9.05 18.06 -15.66
N VAL A 181 -7.98 18.45 -14.96
CA VAL A 181 -7.51 17.73 -13.77
C VAL A 181 -8.39 18.08 -12.57
N VAL A 182 -9.14 17.09 -12.09
CA VAL A 182 -10.05 17.23 -10.94
C VAL A 182 -9.39 16.79 -9.62
N TYR A 183 -8.48 15.81 -9.69
CA TYR A 183 -7.70 15.33 -8.54
C TYR A 183 -6.24 15.16 -8.92
N ALA A 184 -5.32 15.54 -8.03
CA ALA A 184 -3.87 15.44 -8.25
C ALA A 184 -3.17 14.80 -7.04
N GLY A 185 -2.03 14.13 -7.30
CA GLY A 185 -1.20 13.54 -6.23
C GLY A 185 -1.90 12.48 -5.39
N HIS A 186 -1.81 12.63 -4.05
CA HIS A 186 -2.38 11.70 -3.07
C HIS A 186 -3.91 11.75 -2.97
N GLU A 187 -4.55 12.78 -3.50
CA GLU A 187 -6.01 12.91 -3.50
C GLU A 187 -6.68 12.13 -4.65
N THR A 188 -5.88 11.55 -5.55
CA THR A 188 -6.43 10.71 -6.62
C THR A 188 -7.05 9.43 -6.04
N LYS A 189 -8.22 9.02 -6.57
CA LYS A 189 -8.93 7.82 -6.10
C LYS A 189 -8.07 6.55 -6.11
N SER A 190 -7.19 6.41 -7.10
CA SER A 190 -6.21 5.31 -7.18
C SER A 190 -5.24 5.31 -6.00
N MET A 191 -4.69 6.47 -5.65
CA MET A 191 -3.79 6.60 -4.51
C MET A 191 -4.53 6.40 -3.19
N LEU A 192 -5.76 6.88 -3.05
CA LEU A 192 -6.60 6.64 -1.86
C LEU A 192 -7.00 5.18 -1.68
N ASN A 193 -7.18 4.46 -2.78
CA ASN A 193 -7.42 3.02 -2.74
C ASN A 193 -6.15 2.23 -2.37
N ASN A 194 -4.99 2.71 -2.80
CA ASN A 194 -3.71 2.07 -2.53
C ASN A 194 -3.06 2.49 -1.20
N SER A 195 -3.41 3.67 -0.66
CA SER A 195 -2.92 4.20 0.61
C SER A 195 -3.59 3.49 1.77
N GLY A 196 -3.30 2.20 1.86
CA GLY A 196 -3.95 1.20 2.68
C GLY A 196 -4.37 1.78 4.01
N LYS A 197 -5.68 1.63 4.31
CA LYS A 197 -6.13 1.59 5.68
C LYS A 197 -5.15 0.69 6.41
N MET A 198 -4.41 1.23 7.38
CA MET A 198 -3.62 0.40 8.28
C MET A 198 -4.58 -0.69 8.74
N ASN A 199 -4.26 -1.94 8.38
CA ASN A 199 -5.20 -3.01 8.57
C ASN A 199 -5.47 -3.07 10.07
N MET A 200 -6.65 -2.66 10.50
CA MET A 200 -6.97 -2.56 11.93
C MET A 200 -6.83 -3.94 12.58
N ASP A 201 -7.01 -5.00 11.80
CA ASP A 201 -6.71 -6.38 12.18
C ASP A 201 -5.22 -6.58 12.48
N VAL A 202 -4.31 -6.02 11.68
CA VAL A 202 -2.86 -6.07 11.94
C VAL A 202 -2.50 -5.28 13.19
N LEU A 203 -3.08 -4.08 13.37
CA LEU A 203 -2.87 -3.30 14.59
C LEU A 203 -3.36 -4.06 15.84
N PHE A 204 -4.53 -4.69 15.74
CA PHE A 204 -5.09 -5.52 16.80
C PHE A 204 -4.21 -6.74 17.10
N CYS A 205 -3.68 -7.41 16.08
CA CYS A 205 -2.71 -8.49 16.26
C CYS A 205 -1.43 -8.02 16.99
N VAL A 206 -0.91 -6.84 16.65
CA VAL A 206 0.28 -6.28 17.32
C VAL A 206 -0.01 -5.96 18.78
N ILE A 207 -1.19 -5.40 19.09
CA ILE A 207 -1.61 -5.08 20.46
C ILE A 207 -1.79 -6.37 21.28
N LEU A 208 -2.47 -7.39 20.73
CA LEU A 208 -2.63 -8.69 21.41
C LEU A 208 -1.29 -9.36 21.71
N LEU A 209 -0.36 -9.31 20.75
CA LEU A 209 1.00 -9.83 20.92
C LEU A 209 1.72 -9.16 22.08
N PHE A 210 1.61 -7.84 22.19
CA PHE A 210 2.20 -7.09 23.30
C PHE A 210 1.66 -7.55 24.66
N PHE A 211 0.35 -7.71 24.80
CA PHE A 211 -0.26 -8.20 26.04
C PHE A 211 0.16 -9.63 26.40
N MET A 212 0.22 -10.54 25.42
CA MET A 212 0.70 -11.91 25.67
C MET A 212 2.16 -11.92 26.17
N CYS A 213 3.00 -11.03 25.64
CA CYS A 213 4.38 -10.89 26.10
C CYS A 213 4.47 -10.36 27.54
N LEU A 214 3.63 -9.39 27.91
CA LEU A 214 3.55 -8.89 29.29
C LEU A 214 3.15 -9.99 30.27
N ILE A 215 2.14 -10.79 29.93
CA ILE A 215 1.71 -11.93 30.76
C ILE A 215 2.85 -12.95 30.89
N GLY A 216 3.62 -13.20 29.82
CA GLY A 216 4.78 -14.08 29.85
C GLY A 216 5.88 -13.60 30.80
N VAL A 217 6.17 -12.29 30.83
CA VAL A 217 7.15 -11.70 31.75
C VAL A 217 6.66 -11.79 33.20
N LEU A 218 5.39 -11.47 33.46
CA LEU A 218 4.79 -11.58 34.79
C LEU A 218 4.78 -13.03 35.29
N GLY A 219 4.41 -13.98 34.43
CA GLY A 219 4.43 -15.41 34.74
C GLY A 219 5.84 -15.90 35.07
N HIS A 220 6.86 -15.43 34.34
CA HIS A 220 8.26 -15.74 34.64
C HIS A 220 8.71 -15.14 35.98
N ALA A 221 8.34 -13.90 36.29
CA ALA A 221 8.68 -13.27 37.56
C ALA A 221 8.08 -14.04 38.75
N ILE A 222 6.78 -14.36 38.69
CA ILE A 222 6.08 -15.14 39.73
C ILE A 222 6.69 -16.54 39.86
N TRP A 223 7.03 -17.18 38.74
CA TRP A 223 7.65 -18.51 38.76
C TRP A 223 9.01 -18.50 39.46
N LEU A 224 9.82 -17.46 39.23
CA LEU A 224 11.13 -17.30 39.86
C LEU A 224 11.02 -17.12 41.38
N GLU A 225 10.02 -16.38 41.85
CA GLU A 225 9.75 -16.19 43.29
C GLU A 225 9.22 -17.47 43.95
N THR A 226 8.34 -18.19 43.26
CA THR A 226 7.65 -19.38 43.82
C THR A 226 8.54 -20.62 43.87
N PHE A 227 9.46 -20.79 42.92
CA PHE A 227 10.30 -22.00 42.79
C PHE A 227 11.79 -21.72 43.00
N THR A 228 12.12 -20.97 44.05
CA THR A 228 13.50 -20.66 44.46
C THR A 228 14.34 -21.91 44.78
N SER A 229 13.72 -23.01 45.20
CA SER A 229 14.40 -24.28 45.56
C SER A 229 14.78 -25.17 44.36
N MET A 230 14.33 -24.85 43.14
CA MET A 230 14.64 -25.57 41.90
C MET A 230 15.50 -24.71 40.95
N SER A 231 16.34 -23.84 41.50
CA SER A 231 17.26 -22.97 40.74
C SER A 231 18.47 -23.69 40.12
N SER A 232 18.44 -25.02 39.97
CA SER A 232 19.54 -25.82 39.40
C SER A 232 19.75 -25.62 37.89
N TYR A 233 18.98 -24.73 37.25
CA TYR A 233 19.04 -24.44 35.81
C TYR A 233 19.60 -23.04 35.49
N ILE A 234 19.82 -22.18 36.49
CA ILE A 234 20.43 -20.86 36.30
C ILE A 234 21.95 -21.05 36.35
N VAL A 235 22.57 -21.13 35.16
CA VAL A 235 24.02 -21.24 35.04
C VAL A 235 24.63 -19.88 35.37
N PRO A 236 25.45 -19.75 36.43
CA PRO A 236 26.19 -18.52 36.69
C PRO A 236 27.19 -18.27 35.55
N ASP A 237 27.41 -16.99 35.21
CA ASP A 237 28.43 -16.62 34.23
C ASP A 237 29.82 -17.07 34.74
N SER A 238 30.80 -17.13 33.85
CA SER A 238 32.21 -17.47 34.12
C SER A 238 32.84 -16.75 35.33
N ASN A 239 32.30 -15.59 35.71
CA ASN A 239 32.70 -14.79 36.86
C ASN A 239 31.85 -14.99 38.14
N GLY A 240 30.93 -15.97 38.16
CA GLY A 240 30.07 -16.28 39.30
C GLY A 240 28.89 -15.32 39.52
N ASN A 241 28.68 -14.36 38.61
CA ASN A 241 27.60 -13.38 38.71
C ASN A 241 26.30 -13.88 38.07
N TYR A 242 25.17 -13.60 38.73
CA TYR A 242 23.84 -13.84 38.17
C TYR A 242 23.42 -12.67 37.28
N ILE A 243 22.73 -12.97 36.18
CA ILE A 243 22.11 -11.95 35.34
C ILE A 243 21.06 -11.22 36.19
N PRO A 244 21.08 -9.87 36.27
CA PRO A 244 20.09 -9.14 37.05
C PRO A 244 18.67 -9.45 36.55
N SER A 245 17.72 -9.64 37.46
CA SER A 245 16.35 -10.10 37.16
C SER A 245 15.63 -9.26 36.09
N VAL A 246 15.92 -7.95 36.04
CA VAL A 246 15.39 -7.03 35.02
C VAL A 246 15.93 -7.37 33.62
N LEU A 247 17.22 -7.68 33.52
CA LEU A 247 17.86 -8.04 32.25
C LEU A 247 17.43 -9.43 31.77
N ALA A 248 17.22 -10.37 32.70
CA ALA A 248 16.63 -11.67 32.40
C ALA A 248 15.18 -11.54 31.88
N GLY A 249 14.37 -10.68 32.51
CA GLY A 249 13.02 -10.35 32.04
C GLY A 249 13.02 -9.69 30.65
N PHE A 250 13.98 -8.81 30.39
CA PHE A 250 14.19 -8.20 29.07
C PHE A 250 14.48 -9.26 28.00
N TYR A 251 15.42 -10.20 28.24
CA TYR A 251 15.68 -11.30 27.30
C TYR A 251 14.48 -12.22 27.11
N MET A 252 13.71 -12.50 28.16
CA MET A 252 12.47 -13.30 28.07
C MET A 252 11.39 -12.59 27.23
N PHE A 253 11.25 -11.28 27.36
CA PHE A 253 10.32 -10.49 26.55
C PHE A 253 10.63 -10.60 25.04
N PHE A 254 11.88 -10.38 24.63
CA PHE A 254 12.27 -10.48 23.22
C PHE A 254 12.19 -11.92 22.69
N THR A 255 12.54 -12.93 23.50
CA THR A 255 12.39 -14.33 23.08
C THR A 255 10.92 -14.73 22.90
N MET A 256 10.01 -14.26 23.75
CA MET A 256 8.57 -14.47 23.59
C MET A 256 8.01 -13.77 22.34
N ILE A 257 8.42 -12.53 22.05
CA ILE A 257 8.04 -11.85 20.81
C ILE A 257 8.46 -12.69 19.59
N ILE A 258 9.72 -13.14 19.56
CA ILE A 258 10.25 -13.91 18.43
C ILE A 258 9.48 -15.23 18.27
N LEU A 259 9.23 -15.96 19.36
CA LEU A 259 8.50 -17.23 19.32
C LEU A 259 7.05 -17.06 18.86
N LEU A 260 6.36 -16.05 19.40
CA LEU A 260 4.97 -15.77 19.05
C LEU A 260 4.84 -15.23 17.62
N GLN A 261 5.81 -14.45 17.12
CA GLN A 261 5.84 -14.01 15.73
C GLN A 261 6.03 -15.18 14.76
N VAL A 262 6.94 -16.11 15.05
CA VAL A 262 7.15 -17.30 14.20
C VAL A 262 5.89 -18.20 14.19
N HIS A 263 5.25 -18.38 15.34
CA HIS A 263 4.02 -19.16 15.43
C HIS A 263 2.85 -18.45 14.74
N ASN A 264 2.67 -17.15 14.95
CA ASN A 264 1.63 -16.35 14.28
C ASN A 264 1.84 -16.24 12.77
N LEU A 265 3.07 -16.20 12.26
CA LEU A 265 3.32 -16.23 10.82
C LEU A 265 2.91 -17.58 10.21
N SER A 266 3.14 -18.68 10.92
CA SER A 266 2.69 -20.01 10.50
C SER A 266 1.17 -20.15 10.53
N LEU A 267 0.52 -19.63 11.58
CA LEU A 267 -0.94 -19.61 11.74
C LEU A 267 -1.62 -18.70 10.72
N ALA A 268 -1.05 -17.51 10.46
CA ALA A 268 -1.54 -16.58 9.45
C ALA A 268 -1.45 -17.19 8.05
N ARG A 269 -0.35 -17.89 7.72
CA ARG A 269 -0.24 -18.63 6.45
C ARG A 269 -1.29 -19.75 6.32
N LEU A 270 -1.59 -20.44 7.42
CA LEU A 270 -2.56 -21.54 7.46
C LEU A 270 -4.02 -21.04 7.40
N MET A 271 -4.30 -19.89 8.02
CA MET A 271 -5.59 -19.20 7.94
C MET A 271 -5.81 -18.62 6.53
N LEU A 272 -4.80 -17.98 5.94
CA LEU A 272 -4.84 -17.49 4.57
C LEU A 272 -5.00 -18.63 3.55
N SER A 273 -4.36 -19.78 3.77
CA SER A 273 -4.56 -20.94 2.88
C SER A 273 -5.96 -21.52 2.98
N ARG A 274 -6.61 -21.47 4.15
CA ARG A 274 -8.02 -21.88 4.30
C ARG A 274 -9.00 -20.88 3.70
N PHE A 275 -8.71 -19.57 3.79
CA PHE A 275 -9.54 -18.55 3.15
C PHE A 275 -9.48 -18.61 1.61
N LYS A 276 -8.33 -18.98 1.03
CA LYS A 276 -8.18 -19.11 -0.43
C LYS A 276 -8.82 -20.38 -1.02
N VAL A 277 -9.19 -21.34 -0.17
CA VAL A 277 -9.91 -22.57 -0.58
C VAL A 277 -11.43 -22.38 -0.49
N ASN A 278 -11.90 -21.35 0.23
CA ASN A 278 -13.33 -21.05 0.42
C ASN A 278 -13.83 -19.86 -0.43
N LYS A 279 -13.06 -19.42 -1.43
CA LYS A 279 -13.47 -18.48 -2.49
C LYS A 279 -13.19 -19.10 -3.83
#